data_AF-A0A9P4X8D1-F1
#
_entry.id   AF-A0A9P4X8D1-F1
#
_cell.length_a   1.000
_cell.length_b   1.000
_cell.length_c   1.000
_cell.angle_alpha   90.00
_cell.angle_beta   90.00
_cell.angle_gamma   90.00
#
_symmetry.space_group_name_H-M   'P 1'
#
loop_
_entity.id
_entity.type
_entity.pdbx_description
1 polymer ?
#
loop_
_entity_poly.entity_id
_entity_poly.type
_entity_poly.pdbx_seq_one_letter_code
_entity_poly.pdbx_strand_id
1 'polypeptide(L)'
;MASHPAQNLEPTSILAAVAELGVGGNGAFIDGEFNGGECRIFKISFNGQTSIAVRVPHQVDDQDDIIAIVQTEVRILQKLDEKGFRWSPRCCGFSLTFDNPIKYPFIILTWVEGSPLTWDDNFPLQLLRGALLDQIASIQLSLITCTQENRSTSAATFFQRRMKNRSTQVREGIIPGLSEEDCISQQALVCRVLGQDQHDTAFAVEHGDIKPNNIIVDENYNIKCIIGSVIDWGCATFVPISKAAGLPRFLWSSDTDPAGVAPSQSLLKDIRAYIAYFSSQTLPMALSMPHLNNTEDMYFRNLCLESTSSKQVHVSMARAGWKLPYSELLKDAEDHE
;
A
#
# COMPACT_ATOMS: atom_id res chain seq x y z
N MET A 1 10.75 -27.40 -21.40
CA MET A 1 10.83 -26.10 -20.70
C MET A 1 11.08 -25.06 -21.78
N ALA A 2 10.06 -24.26 -22.13
CA ALA A 2 10.26 -23.18 -23.07
C ALA A 2 11.06 -22.09 -22.36
N SER A 3 12.19 -21.67 -22.94
CA SER A 3 12.95 -20.53 -22.43
C SER A 3 12.10 -19.29 -22.62
N HIS A 4 11.64 -18.68 -21.52
CA HIS A 4 10.95 -17.41 -21.58
C HIS A 4 11.88 -16.36 -22.22
N PRO A 5 11.39 -15.50 -23.13
CA PRO A 5 12.21 -14.44 -23.68
C PRO A 5 12.69 -13.55 -22.53
N ALA A 6 14.01 -13.41 -22.39
CA ALA A 6 14.61 -12.55 -21.39
C ALA A 6 14.19 -11.09 -21.66
N GLN A 7 13.97 -10.33 -20.58
CA GLN A 7 13.70 -8.90 -20.68
C GLN A 7 14.87 -8.20 -21.39
N ASN A 8 14.54 -7.29 -22.31
CA ASN A 8 15.52 -6.48 -23.03
C ASN A 8 15.58 -5.08 -22.42
N LEU A 9 16.41 -4.92 -21.40
CA LEU A 9 16.54 -3.68 -20.63
C LEU A 9 17.70 -2.79 -21.11
N GLU A 10 18.21 -3.04 -22.31
CA GLU A 10 19.23 -2.19 -22.91
C GLU A 10 18.69 -0.77 -23.11
N PRO A 11 19.50 0.29 -22.86
CA PRO A 11 19.05 1.68 -22.95
C PRO A 11 18.32 2.03 -24.26
N THR A 12 18.80 1.50 -25.38
CA THR A 12 18.20 1.71 -26.70
C THR A 12 16.80 1.13 -26.81
N SER A 13 16.53 0.03 -26.11
CA SER A 13 15.26 -0.68 -26.12
C SER A 13 14.24 0.00 -25.21
N ILE A 14 14.68 0.51 -24.06
CA ILE A 14 13.85 1.38 -23.20
C ILE A 14 13.42 2.64 -23.97
N LEU A 15 14.36 3.33 -24.61
CA LEU A 15 14.06 4.56 -25.38
C LEU A 15 13.17 4.27 -26.60
N ALA A 16 13.39 3.15 -27.29
CA ALA A 16 12.52 2.72 -28.40
C ALA A 16 11.08 2.47 -27.92
N ALA A 17 10.89 1.82 -26.77
CA ALA A 17 9.56 1.56 -26.22
C ALA A 17 8.81 2.85 -25.84
N VAL A 18 9.53 3.85 -25.30
CA VAL A 18 8.96 5.18 -25.04
C VAL A 18 8.54 5.86 -26.35
N ALA A 19 9.40 5.80 -27.38
CA ALA A 19 9.14 6.41 -28.68
C ALA A 19 7.95 5.76 -29.40
N GLU A 20 7.81 4.42 -29.34
CA GLU A 20 6.68 3.69 -29.94
C GLU A 20 5.32 4.11 -29.36
N LEU A 21 5.26 4.43 -28.06
CA LEU A 21 4.05 4.90 -27.41
C LEU A 21 3.78 6.40 -27.65
N GLY A 22 4.68 7.12 -28.31
CA GLY A 22 4.56 8.56 -28.57
C GLY A 22 4.54 9.40 -27.28
N VAL A 23 5.14 8.90 -26.19
CA VAL A 23 5.15 9.57 -24.89
C VAL A 23 6.44 10.37 -24.72
N GLY A 24 6.30 11.64 -24.30
CA GLY A 24 7.44 12.50 -23.96
C GLY A 24 7.83 13.50 -25.04
N GLY A 25 9.10 13.93 -25.00
CA GLY A 25 9.66 14.99 -25.84
C GLY A 25 10.75 14.53 -26.80
N ASN A 26 11.30 15.48 -27.56
CA ASN A 26 12.46 15.23 -28.40
C ASN A 26 13.75 15.10 -27.57
N GLY A 27 14.65 14.21 -28.02
CA GLY A 27 15.96 14.02 -27.40
C GLY A 27 15.90 13.29 -26.05
N ALA A 28 15.10 12.22 -25.98
CA ALA A 28 15.00 11.36 -24.80
C ALA A 28 16.35 10.71 -24.46
N PHE A 29 16.73 10.72 -23.18
CA PHE A 29 17.89 10.00 -22.65
C PHE A 29 17.60 9.40 -21.28
N ILE A 30 18.34 8.36 -20.91
CA ILE A 30 18.25 7.76 -19.58
C ILE A 30 19.04 8.63 -18.60
N ASP A 31 18.35 9.18 -17.62
CA ASP A 31 18.89 10.07 -16.58
C ASP A 31 19.16 9.31 -15.27
N GLY A 32 18.57 8.13 -15.10
CA GLY A 32 18.84 7.27 -13.96
C GLY A 32 18.18 5.91 -14.05
N GLU A 33 18.74 4.95 -13.35
CA GLU A 33 18.19 3.61 -13.14
C GLU A 33 18.03 3.37 -11.64
N PHE A 34 16.88 2.82 -11.26
CA PHE A 34 16.50 2.55 -9.89
C PHE A 34 15.96 1.13 -9.78
N ASN A 35 16.36 0.43 -8.72
CA ASN A 35 15.89 -0.92 -8.44
C ASN A 35 14.87 -0.86 -7.30
N GLY A 36 13.60 -1.12 -7.60
CA GLY A 36 12.55 -1.31 -6.62
C GLY A 36 12.49 -2.77 -6.14
N GLY A 37 11.59 -3.07 -5.20
CA GLY A 37 11.40 -4.44 -4.72
C GLY A 37 10.84 -5.38 -5.80
N GLU A 38 9.91 -4.89 -6.61
CA GLU A 38 9.18 -5.69 -7.61
C GLU A 38 9.40 -5.22 -9.06
N CYS A 39 10.20 -4.18 -9.26
CA CYS A 39 10.43 -3.57 -10.58
C CYS A 39 11.81 -2.93 -10.72
N ARG A 40 12.23 -2.76 -11.97
CA ARG A 40 13.27 -1.83 -12.38
C ARG A 40 12.64 -0.59 -12.97
N ILE A 41 13.20 0.57 -12.65
CA ILE A 41 12.66 1.85 -13.07
C ILE A 41 13.74 2.69 -13.73
N PHE A 42 13.43 3.22 -14.90
CA PHE A 42 14.29 4.08 -15.67
C PHE A 42 13.70 5.48 -15.71
N LYS A 43 14.44 6.47 -15.18
CA LYS A 43 14.10 7.88 -15.36
C LYS A 43 14.54 8.29 -16.76
N ILE A 44 13.58 8.73 -17.57
CA ILE A 44 13.82 9.23 -18.91
C ILE A 44 13.61 10.74 -18.88
N SER A 45 14.65 11.47 -19.23
CA SER A 45 14.65 12.93 -19.28
C SER A 45 14.67 13.40 -20.73
N PHE A 46 14.17 14.61 -20.96
CA PHE A 46 14.06 15.24 -22.26
C PHE A 46 14.63 16.65 -22.19
N ASN A 47 15.04 17.19 -23.34
CA ASN A 47 15.58 18.54 -23.40
C ASN A 47 14.49 19.58 -23.05
N GLY A 48 14.56 20.13 -21.83
CA GLY A 48 13.68 21.20 -21.36
C GLY A 48 12.24 20.78 -21.06
N GLN A 49 11.96 19.48 -20.86
CA GLN A 49 10.63 18.99 -20.50
C GLN A 49 10.67 18.12 -19.25
N THR A 50 9.49 17.84 -18.69
CA THR A 50 9.33 16.98 -17.51
C THR A 50 9.74 15.55 -17.82
N SER A 51 10.51 14.98 -16.92
CA SER A 51 10.93 13.57 -16.98
C SER A 51 9.73 12.63 -16.83
N ILE A 52 9.91 11.40 -17.31
CA ILE A 52 9.00 10.29 -17.09
C ILE A 52 9.76 9.14 -16.43
N ALA A 53 9.03 8.18 -15.89
CA ALA A 53 9.60 6.92 -15.45
C ALA A 53 9.00 5.74 -16.23
N VAL A 54 9.88 4.86 -16.70
CA VAL A 54 9.51 3.56 -17.28
C VAL A 54 9.67 2.51 -16.19
N ARG A 55 8.57 1.91 -15.74
CA ARG A 55 8.52 0.83 -14.76
C ARG A 55 8.40 -0.50 -15.49
N VAL A 56 9.40 -1.37 -15.32
CA VAL A 56 9.39 -2.75 -15.82
C VAL A 56 9.39 -3.70 -14.62
N PRO A 57 8.35 -4.52 -14.42
CA PRO A 57 8.33 -5.49 -13.32
C PRO A 57 9.46 -6.51 -13.44
N HIS A 58 9.88 -7.09 -12.32
CA HIS A 58 10.82 -8.21 -12.34
C HIS A 58 10.23 -9.41 -13.10
N GLN A 59 11.11 -10.23 -13.67
CA GLN A 59 10.71 -11.40 -14.42
C GLN A 59 10.01 -12.42 -13.50
N VAL A 60 8.83 -12.88 -13.93
CA VAL A 60 8.08 -13.97 -13.29
C VAL A 60 7.90 -15.13 -14.27
N ASP A 61 7.62 -16.32 -13.75
CA ASP A 61 7.49 -17.53 -14.56
C ASP A 61 6.21 -17.56 -15.41
N ASP A 62 5.14 -16.92 -14.93
CA ASP A 62 3.83 -16.91 -15.59
C ASP A 62 3.56 -15.58 -16.32
N GLN A 63 3.38 -15.69 -17.64
CA GLN A 63 3.13 -14.53 -18.51
C GLN A 63 1.75 -13.91 -18.32
N ASP A 64 0.73 -14.71 -18.01
CA ASP A 64 -0.62 -14.20 -17.80
C ASP A 64 -0.71 -13.47 -16.47
N ASP A 65 0.00 -13.97 -15.44
CA ASP A 65 0.10 -13.30 -14.15
C ASP A 65 0.73 -11.92 -14.27
N ILE A 66 1.84 -11.77 -15.01
CA ILE A 66 2.46 -10.45 -15.15
C ILE A 66 1.58 -9.47 -15.92
N ILE A 67 0.90 -9.91 -16.97
CA ILE A 67 -0.04 -9.08 -17.70
C ILE A 67 -1.17 -8.63 -16.75
N ALA A 68 -1.70 -9.53 -15.93
CA ALA A 68 -2.75 -9.21 -14.97
C ALA A 68 -2.29 -8.21 -13.90
N ILE A 69 -1.05 -8.34 -13.41
CA ILE A 69 -0.45 -7.41 -12.44
C ILE A 69 -0.34 -6.01 -13.05
N VAL A 70 0.31 -5.88 -14.21
CA VAL A 70 0.49 -4.58 -14.89
C VAL A 70 -0.86 -3.97 -15.25
N GLN A 71 -1.80 -4.78 -15.75
CA GLN A 71 -3.13 -4.30 -16.10
C GLN A 71 -3.92 -3.80 -14.88
N THR A 72 -3.79 -4.46 -13.73
CA THR A 72 -4.46 -4.04 -12.49
C THR A 72 -3.92 -2.70 -12.01
N GLU A 73 -2.60 -2.52 -12.02
CA GLU A 73 -1.97 -1.25 -11.64
C GLU A 73 -2.39 -0.12 -12.58
N VAL A 74 -2.33 -0.34 -13.90
CA VAL A 74 -2.76 0.65 -14.90
C VAL A 74 -4.21 1.10 -14.65
N ARG A 75 -5.13 0.17 -14.39
CA ARG A 75 -6.53 0.49 -14.10
C ARG A 75 -6.70 1.35 -12.85
N ILE A 76 -5.92 1.08 -11.80
CA ILE A 76 -5.96 1.87 -10.57
C ILE A 76 -5.44 3.28 -10.84
N LEU A 77 -4.27 3.41 -11.47
CA LEU A 77 -3.68 4.71 -11.78
C LEU A 77 -4.58 5.56 -12.69
N GLN A 78 -5.19 4.97 -13.72
CA GLN A 78 -6.16 5.66 -14.57
C GLN A 78 -7.38 6.14 -13.78
N LYS A 79 -7.94 5.28 -12.90
CA LYS A 79 -9.06 5.67 -12.05
C LYS A 79 -8.69 6.79 -11.08
N LEU A 80 -7.49 6.79 -10.52
CA LEU A 80 -7.01 7.86 -9.64
C LEU A 80 -6.87 9.18 -10.38
N ASP A 81 -6.36 9.17 -11.61
CA ASP A 81 -6.27 10.35 -12.47
C ASP A 81 -7.67 10.90 -12.81
N GLU A 82 -8.61 10.03 -13.19
CA GLU A 82 -10.02 10.38 -13.42
C GLU A 82 -10.69 11.00 -12.19
N LYS A 83 -10.31 10.55 -10.98
CA LYS A 83 -10.80 11.10 -9.71
C LYS A 83 -10.04 12.34 -9.23
N GLY A 84 -9.01 12.78 -9.96
CA GLY A 84 -8.19 13.93 -9.59
C GLY A 84 -7.33 13.69 -8.35
N PHE A 85 -6.99 12.44 -8.03
CA PHE A 85 -6.14 12.11 -6.89
C PHE A 85 -4.67 12.47 -7.17
N ARG A 86 -4.29 13.69 -6.78
CA ARG A 86 -3.01 14.33 -7.12
C ARG A 86 -1.75 13.68 -6.54
N TRP A 87 -1.88 12.80 -5.54
CA TRP A 87 -0.75 12.14 -4.89
C TRP A 87 -0.43 10.77 -5.49
N SER A 88 -0.96 10.47 -6.68
CA SER A 88 -0.56 9.35 -7.50
C SER A 88 0.14 9.86 -8.77
N PRO A 89 1.15 9.13 -9.29
CA PRO A 89 1.69 9.42 -10.60
C PRO A 89 0.65 9.15 -11.70
N ARG A 90 0.66 9.95 -12.77
CA ARG A 90 -0.25 9.72 -13.91
C ARG A 90 0.31 8.65 -14.85
N CYS A 91 -0.57 7.79 -15.33
CA CYS A 91 -0.24 6.79 -16.35
C CYS A 91 -0.17 7.44 -17.74
N CYS A 92 1.04 7.68 -18.23
CA CYS A 92 1.29 8.29 -19.54
C CYS A 92 1.17 7.28 -20.69
N GLY A 93 1.45 6.01 -20.44
CA GLY A 93 1.40 4.94 -21.43
C GLY A 93 1.74 3.59 -20.79
N PHE A 94 1.49 2.49 -21.49
CA PHE A 94 1.82 1.15 -21.01
C PHE A 94 1.85 0.16 -22.18
N SER A 95 2.49 -1.00 -21.98
CA SER A 95 2.38 -2.16 -22.87
C SER A 95 2.04 -3.40 -22.05
N LEU A 96 1.06 -4.15 -22.51
CA LEU A 96 0.63 -5.44 -21.92
C LEU A 96 1.09 -6.64 -22.77
N THR A 97 1.91 -6.42 -23.78
CA THR A 97 2.38 -7.48 -24.69
C THR A 97 3.86 -7.73 -24.48
N PHE A 98 4.36 -8.86 -24.96
CA PHE A 98 5.79 -9.13 -25.10
C PHE A 98 6.33 -8.69 -26.46
N ASP A 99 5.45 -8.32 -27.39
CA ASP A 99 5.82 -7.79 -28.69
C ASP A 99 6.03 -6.27 -28.61
N ASN A 100 7.11 -5.90 -27.94
CA ASN A 100 7.60 -4.53 -27.81
C ASN A 100 9.14 -4.55 -27.68
N PRO A 101 9.84 -3.40 -27.73
CA PRO A 101 11.31 -3.35 -27.65
C PRO A 101 11.90 -3.93 -26.36
N ILE A 102 11.21 -3.76 -25.23
CA ILE A 102 11.58 -4.28 -23.90
C ILE A 102 11.33 -5.79 -23.79
N LYS A 103 10.52 -6.36 -24.69
CA LYS A 103 10.12 -7.77 -24.67
C LYS A 103 9.43 -8.19 -23.37
N TYR A 104 8.75 -7.25 -22.72
CA TYR A 104 8.05 -7.46 -21.45
C TYR A 104 6.96 -6.41 -21.23
N PRO A 105 5.89 -6.70 -20.47
CA PRO A 105 4.93 -5.68 -20.04
C PRO A 105 5.58 -4.57 -19.19
N PHE A 106 5.14 -3.33 -19.38
CA PHE A 106 5.70 -2.16 -18.67
C PHE A 106 4.69 -1.01 -18.58
N ILE A 107 4.96 -0.06 -17.69
CA ILE A 107 4.16 1.15 -17.48
C ILE A 107 5.07 2.38 -17.61
N ILE A 108 4.57 3.44 -18.25
CA ILE A 108 5.21 4.76 -18.30
C ILE A 108 4.40 5.73 -17.45
N LEU A 109 5.04 6.35 -16.47
CA LEU A 109 4.42 7.29 -15.55
C LEU A 109 5.09 8.65 -15.55
N THR A 110 4.37 9.67 -15.04
CA THR A 110 4.98 10.97 -14.73
C THR A 110 6.05 10.82 -13.66
N TRP A 111 7.21 11.43 -13.87
CA TRP A 111 8.23 11.57 -12.83
C TRP A 111 7.82 12.64 -11.82
N VAL A 112 8.11 12.42 -10.54
CA VAL A 112 7.91 13.40 -9.49
C VAL A 112 9.26 13.70 -8.86
N GLU A 113 9.65 14.97 -8.87
CA GLU A 113 10.87 15.41 -8.24
C GLU A 113 10.70 15.51 -6.71
N GLY A 114 11.78 15.20 -5.99
CA GLY A 114 11.83 15.24 -4.54
C GLY A 114 12.76 14.15 -3.99
N SER A 115 12.67 13.93 -2.69
CA SER A 115 13.42 12.87 -2.01
C SER A 115 12.47 11.90 -1.30
N PRO A 116 12.81 10.60 -1.23
CA PRO A 116 12.09 9.67 -0.37
C PRO A 116 12.11 10.14 1.08
N LEU A 117 10.97 10.05 1.77
CA LEU A 117 10.86 10.36 3.17
C LEU A 117 11.69 9.34 3.97
N THR A 118 12.49 9.85 4.90
CA THR A 118 13.17 9.03 5.92
C THR A 118 12.38 9.12 7.21
N TRP A 119 12.21 7.99 7.90
CA TRP A 119 11.49 7.93 9.17
C TRP A 119 12.12 6.89 10.08
N ASP A 120 12.47 7.29 11.29
CA ASP A 120 12.91 6.45 12.39
C ASP A 120 12.48 7.09 13.72
N ASP A 121 12.95 6.56 14.85
CA ASP A 121 12.59 7.07 16.19
C ASP A 121 13.10 8.50 16.47
N ASN A 122 14.08 8.99 15.71
CA ASN A 122 14.77 10.26 15.90
C ASN A 122 14.57 11.25 14.73
N PHE A 123 14.11 10.77 13.58
CA PHE A 123 13.91 11.55 12.37
C PHE A 123 12.58 11.22 11.70
N PRO A 124 11.82 12.22 11.18
CA PRO A 124 12.06 13.66 11.27
C PRO A 124 11.86 14.18 12.70
N LEU A 125 12.31 15.42 12.96
CA LEU A 125 12.15 16.08 14.27
C LEU A 125 10.68 16.12 14.69
N GLN A 126 10.41 15.99 16.00
CA GLN A 126 9.04 15.85 16.53
C GLN A 126 8.03 16.89 16.01
N LEU A 127 8.44 18.15 15.85
CA LEU A 127 7.59 19.22 15.33
C LEU A 127 7.15 18.97 13.87
N LEU A 128 7.99 18.35 13.06
CA LEU A 128 7.69 18.00 11.67
C LEU A 128 6.87 16.72 11.56
N ARG A 129 7.03 15.78 12.51
CA ARG A 129 6.31 14.50 12.50
C ARG A 129 4.81 14.70 12.51
N GLY A 130 4.29 15.55 13.40
CA GLY A 130 2.86 15.84 13.49
C GLY A 130 2.29 16.33 12.16
N ALA A 131 2.92 17.35 11.57
CA ALA A 131 2.51 17.90 10.28
C ALA A 131 2.60 16.89 9.11
N LEU A 132 3.59 15.98 9.14
CA LEU A 132 3.70 14.91 8.15
C LEU A 132 2.62 13.85 8.35
N LEU A 133 2.34 13.44 9.58
CA LEU A 133 1.28 12.48 9.89
C LEU A 133 -0.10 13.02 9.51
N ASP A 134 -0.36 14.31 9.76
CA ASP A 134 -1.57 15.00 9.30
C ASP A 134 -1.70 14.97 7.78
N GLN A 135 -0.61 15.22 7.06
CA GLN A 135 -0.61 15.10 5.59
C GLN A 135 -0.86 13.67 5.14
N ILE A 136 -0.23 12.66 5.74
CA ILE A 136 -0.42 11.25 5.37
C ILE A 136 -1.87 10.82 5.64
N ALA A 137 -2.41 11.16 6.81
CA ALA A 137 -3.79 10.87 7.18
C ALA A 137 -4.78 11.56 6.23
N SER A 138 -4.54 12.83 5.89
CA SER A 138 -5.30 13.59 4.90
C SER A 138 -5.29 12.93 3.51
N ILE A 139 -4.11 12.46 3.06
CA ILE A 139 -3.97 11.78 1.77
C ILE A 139 -4.74 10.46 1.77
N GLN A 140 -4.62 9.65 2.83
CA GLN A 140 -5.34 8.39 2.94
C GLN A 140 -6.85 8.62 2.97
N LEU A 141 -7.32 9.61 3.73
CA LEU A 141 -8.73 10.00 3.73
C LEU A 141 -9.18 10.47 2.32
N SER A 142 -8.36 11.25 1.63
CA SER A 142 -8.65 11.69 0.27
C SER A 142 -8.71 10.52 -0.72
N LEU A 143 -7.84 9.53 -0.58
CA LEU A 143 -7.83 8.32 -1.40
C LEU A 143 -9.12 7.51 -1.18
N ILE A 144 -9.49 7.31 0.09
CA ILE A 144 -10.71 6.59 0.46
C ILE A 144 -11.93 7.30 -0.11
N THR A 145 -12.08 8.59 0.18
CA THR A 145 -13.25 9.40 -0.21
C THR A 145 -13.42 9.49 -1.73
N CYS A 146 -12.34 9.69 -2.49
CA CYS A 146 -12.45 9.86 -3.95
C CYS A 146 -12.65 8.53 -4.70
N THR A 147 -12.24 7.40 -4.12
CA THR A 147 -12.38 6.07 -4.73
C THR A 147 -13.53 5.23 -4.18
N GLN A 148 -14.23 5.73 -3.15
CA GLN A 148 -15.33 5.03 -2.52
C GLN A 148 -16.43 4.63 -3.52
N GLU A 149 -16.83 3.37 -3.47
CA GLU A 149 -17.92 2.81 -4.27
C GLU A 149 -18.66 1.70 -3.52
N ASN A 150 -19.93 1.50 -3.86
CA ASN A 150 -20.68 0.36 -3.35
C ASN A 150 -20.47 -0.86 -4.25
N ARG A 151 -20.23 -2.02 -3.63
CA ARG A 151 -20.07 -3.30 -4.32
C ARG A 151 -21.17 -4.28 -3.93
N SER A 152 -21.37 -5.32 -4.73
CA SER A 152 -22.31 -6.40 -4.41
C SER A 152 -21.86 -7.31 -3.27
N THR A 153 -20.59 -7.22 -2.88
CA THR A 153 -19.96 -8.05 -1.85
C THR A 153 -19.88 -7.27 -0.55
N SER A 154 -20.29 -7.86 0.58
CA SER A 154 -20.12 -7.25 1.90
C SER A 154 -18.68 -7.41 2.43
N ALA A 155 -18.31 -6.59 3.41
CA ALA A 155 -17.03 -6.71 4.11
C ALA A 155 -16.82 -8.13 4.67
N ALA A 156 -17.81 -8.69 5.37
CA ALA A 156 -17.72 -10.05 5.90
C ALA A 156 -17.46 -11.09 4.80
N THR A 157 -18.15 -10.99 3.66
CA THR A 157 -17.98 -11.92 2.53
C THR A 157 -16.57 -11.80 1.93
N PHE A 158 -16.05 -10.57 1.80
CA PHE A 158 -14.70 -10.31 1.32
C PHE A 158 -13.62 -10.96 2.21
N PHE A 159 -13.71 -10.78 3.52
CA PHE A 159 -12.76 -11.36 4.45
C PHE A 159 -12.89 -12.89 4.54
N GLN A 160 -14.12 -13.41 4.59
CA GLN A 160 -14.38 -14.86 4.61
C GLN A 160 -13.76 -15.57 3.40
N ARG A 161 -13.86 -15.00 2.20
CA ARG A 161 -13.23 -15.56 1.00
C ARG A 161 -11.71 -15.68 1.17
N ARG A 162 -11.04 -14.65 1.70
CA ARG A 162 -9.58 -14.66 1.94
C ARG A 162 -9.19 -15.69 3.01
N MET A 163 -9.92 -15.72 4.12
CA MET A 163 -9.66 -16.66 5.21
C MET A 163 -9.87 -18.11 4.76
N LYS A 164 -10.89 -18.39 3.93
CA LYS A 164 -11.09 -19.72 3.34
C LYS A 164 -9.92 -20.14 2.46
N ASN A 165 -9.46 -19.27 1.57
CA ASN A 165 -8.28 -19.54 0.74
C ASN A 165 -7.03 -19.80 1.59
N ARG A 166 -6.86 -19.03 2.67
CA ARG A 166 -5.77 -19.20 3.63
C ARG A 166 -5.83 -20.56 4.34
N SER A 167 -7.02 -20.95 4.82
CA SER A 167 -7.24 -22.23 5.47
C SER A 167 -6.90 -23.41 4.55
N THR A 168 -7.27 -23.33 3.26
CA THR A 168 -6.85 -24.33 2.25
C THR A 168 -5.32 -24.43 2.16
N GLN A 169 -4.62 -23.29 2.06
CA GLN A 169 -3.15 -23.25 1.98
C GLN A 169 -2.47 -23.82 3.23
N VAL A 170 -3.06 -23.61 4.42
CA VAL A 170 -2.57 -24.19 5.68
C VAL A 170 -2.74 -25.71 5.67
N ARG A 171 -3.90 -26.21 5.26
CA ARG A 171 -4.16 -27.66 5.14
C ARG A 171 -3.23 -28.36 4.16
N GLU A 172 -2.87 -27.67 3.08
CA GLU A 172 -1.92 -28.15 2.07
C GLU A 172 -0.44 -28.04 2.51
N GLY A 173 -0.17 -27.49 3.71
CA GLY A 173 1.19 -27.32 4.22
C GLY A 173 2.01 -26.22 3.53
N ILE A 174 1.36 -25.35 2.76
CA ILE A 174 2.01 -24.26 2.01
C ILE A 174 2.46 -23.13 2.96
N ILE A 175 1.78 -22.96 4.10
CA ILE A 175 2.11 -21.92 5.08
C ILE A 175 2.60 -22.59 6.36
N PRO A 176 3.92 -22.70 6.56
CA PRO A 176 4.46 -23.26 7.78
C PRO A 176 4.17 -22.32 8.97
N GLY A 177 3.98 -22.91 10.16
CA GLY A 177 3.78 -22.16 11.40
C GLY A 177 2.34 -21.71 11.68
N LEU A 178 1.37 -22.14 10.87
CA LEU A 178 -0.05 -21.98 11.16
C LEU A 178 -0.75 -23.35 11.24
N SER A 179 -1.73 -23.44 12.13
CA SER A 179 -2.63 -24.58 12.26
C SER A 179 -4.03 -24.26 11.70
N GLU A 180 -4.87 -25.29 11.50
CA GLU A 180 -6.28 -25.06 11.16
C GLU A 180 -7.03 -24.35 12.31
N GLU A 181 -6.63 -24.57 13.57
CA GLU A 181 -7.19 -23.90 14.75
C GLU A 181 -6.90 -22.38 14.74
N ASP A 182 -5.72 -21.98 14.28
CA ASP A 182 -5.39 -20.55 14.09
C ASP A 182 -6.32 -19.90 13.07
N CYS A 183 -6.65 -20.60 11.98
CA CYS A 183 -7.58 -20.12 10.97
C CYS A 183 -9.01 -19.97 11.51
N ILE A 184 -9.45 -20.91 12.35
CA ILE A 184 -10.77 -20.84 13.01
C ILE A 184 -10.81 -19.66 13.98
N SER A 185 -9.74 -19.47 14.77
CA SER A 185 -9.59 -18.35 15.70
C SER A 185 -9.61 -17.01 14.97
N GLN A 186 -8.86 -16.89 13.86
CA GLN A 186 -8.88 -15.72 12.98
C GLN A 186 -10.30 -15.39 12.53
N GLN A 187 -11.05 -16.39 12.06
CA GLN A 187 -12.41 -16.19 11.55
C GLN A 187 -13.35 -15.63 12.62
N ALA A 188 -13.32 -16.19 13.83
CA ALA A 188 -14.15 -15.71 14.94
C ALA A 188 -13.80 -14.26 15.33
N LEU A 189 -12.52 -13.91 15.32
CA LEU A 189 -12.04 -12.58 15.67
C LEU A 189 -12.36 -11.53 14.60
N VAL A 190 -12.16 -11.84 13.32
CA VAL A 190 -12.50 -10.93 12.22
C VAL A 190 -13.99 -10.58 12.26
N CYS A 191 -14.88 -11.55 12.50
CA CYS A 191 -16.31 -11.27 12.67
C CYS A 191 -16.58 -10.30 13.84
N ARG A 192 -15.90 -10.49 14.97
CA ARG A 192 -16.03 -9.60 16.13
C ARG A 192 -15.54 -8.18 15.84
N VAL A 193 -14.35 -8.08 15.24
CA VAL A 193 -13.67 -6.81 14.93
C VAL A 193 -14.42 -6.00 13.86
N LEU A 194 -15.07 -6.66 12.92
CA LEU A 194 -15.93 -5.98 11.95
C LEU A 194 -17.19 -5.42 12.61
N GLY A 195 -17.76 -6.10 13.61
CA GLY A 195 -18.91 -5.60 14.37
C GLY A 195 -20.09 -5.25 13.46
N GLN A 196 -20.47 -3.97 13.43
CA GLN A 196 -21.54 -3.45 12.58
C GLN A 196 -21.16 -3.36 11.10
N ASP A 197 -19.86 -3.26 10.79
CA ASP A 197 -19.34 -3.09 9.42
C ASP A 197 -19.40 -4.40 8.61
N GLN A 198 -19.79 -5.53 9.22
CA GLN A 198 -19.86 -6.83 8.55
C GLN A 198 -20.73 -6.81 7.27
N HIS A 199 -21.79 -6.03 7.30
CA HIS A 199 -22.74 -5.90 6.19
C HIS A 199 -22.44 -4.71 5.28
N ASP A 200 -21.40 -3.92 5.59
CA ASP A 200 -21.02 -2.78 4.76
C ASP A 200 -20.58 -3.26 3.38
N THR A 201 -21.06 -2.58 2.36
CA THR A 201 -20.77 -2.80 0.94
C THR A 201 -19.93 -1.69 0.34
N ALA A 202 -19.53 -0.70 1.15
CA ALA A 202 -18.66 0.36 0.73
C ALA A 202 -17.20 -0.12 0.67
N PHE A 203 -16.58 0.10 -0.48
CA PHE A 203 -15.20 -0.26 -0.78
C PHE A 203 -14.46 0.96 -1.26
N ALA A 204 -13.17 1.02 -0.99
CA ALA A 204 -12.27 2.04 -1.51
C ALA A 204 -10.94 1.41 -1.89
N VAL A 205 -10.12 2.16 -2.62
CA VAL A 205 -8.74 1.76 -2.90
C VAL A 205 -7.91 1.93 -1.63
N GLU A 206 -7.24 0.88 -1.21
CA GLU A 206 -6.08 0.99 -0.32
C GLU A 206 -4.80 0.98 -1.18
N HIS A 207 -3.79 1.75 -0.78
CA HIS A 207 -2.47 1.66 -1.41
C HIS A 207 -1.77 0.35 -1.04
N GLY A 208 -1.98 -0.16 0.18
CA GLY A 208 -1.42 -1.44 0.66
C GLY A 208 0.04 -1.40 1.13
N ASP A 209 0.78 -0.31 0.87
CA ASP A 209 2.19 -0.19 1.22
C ASP A 209 2.61 1.27 1.47
N ILE A 210 1.84 2.01 2.27
CA ILE A 210 2.24 3.37 2.70
C ILE A 210 3.37 3.22 3.73
N LYS A 211 4.58 3.57 3.30
CA LYS A 211 5.81 3.57 4.13
C LYS A 211 6.75 4.72 3.69
N PRO A 212 7.71 5.15 4.52
CA PRO A 212 8.50 6.36 4.29
C PRO A 212 9.23 6.39 2.94
N ASN A 213 9.91 5.29 2.60
CA ASN A 213 10.58 5.20 1.30
C ASN A 213 9.59 5.24 0.12
N ASN A 214 8.30 5.02 0.37
CA ASN A 214 7.22 5.13 -0.60
C ASN A 214 6.53 6.52 -0.61
N ILE A 215 7.13 7.54 -0.01
CA ILE A 215 6.57 8.90 0.06
C ILE A 215 7.63 9.88 -0.43
N ILE A 216 7.31 10.70 -1.44
CA ILE A 216 8.20 11.73 -1.95
C ILE A 216 7.82 13.08 -1.34
N VAL A 217 8.82 13.74 -0.75
CA VAL A 217 8.69 15.07 -0.17
C VAL A 217 9.57 16.09 -0.90
N ASP A 218 9.16 17.36 -0.87
CA ASP A 218 10.04 18.47 -1.23
C ASP A 218 10.93 18.93 -0.08
N GLU A 219 11.76 19.94 -0.35
CA GLU A 219 12.69 20.55 0.60
C GLU A 219 12.00 21.10 1.86
N ASN A 220 10.69 21.36 1.80
CA ASN A 220 9.87 21.87 2.91
C ASN A 220 9.02 20.77 3.56
N TYR A 221 9.29 19.49 3.28
CA TYR A 221 8.53 18.34 3.78
C TYR A 221 7.03 18.34 3.39
N ASN A 222 6.67 18.97 2.26
CA ASN A 222 5.35 18.78 1.68
C ASN A 222 5.33 17.48 0.88
N ILE A 223 4.35 16.62 1.13
CA ILE A 223 4.19 15.38 0.38
C ILE A 223 3.75 15.71 -1.05
N LYS A 224 4.61 15.42 -2.01
CA LYS A 224 4.35 15.59 -3.44
C LYS A 224 3.58 14.42 -4.02
N CYS A 225 3.91 13.21 -3.58
CA CYS A 225 3.33 12.00 -4.12
C CYS A 225 3.57 10.83 -3.17
N ILE A 226 2.63 9.89 -3.11
CA ILE A 226 2.87 8.57 -2.53
C ILE A 226 3.35 7.69 -3.69
N ILE A 227 4.67 7.51 -3.72
CA ILE A 227 5.37 6.74 -4.73
C ILE A 227 6.15 5.72 -3.95
N GLY A 228 5.76 4.45 -4.03
CA GLY A 228 6.67 3.31 -3.89
C GLY A 228 8.12 3.71 -4.13
N SER A 229 9.08 3.34 -3.31
CA SER A 229 10.49 3.77 -3.45
C SER A 229 11.05 3.70 -4.87
N VAL A 230 10.43 2.94 -5.78
CA VAL A 230 10.22 3.45 -7.12
C VAL A 230 8.84 2.99 -7.65
N ILE A 231 7.90 3.91 -7.89
CA ILE A 231 6.52 3.74 -8.40
C ILE A 231 5.87 2.44 -7.93
N ASP A 232 5.03 2.43 -6.88
CA ASP A 232 4.41 1.17 -6.47
C ASP A 232 2.94 1.27 -6.06
N TRP A 233 2.06 1.31 -7.06
CA TRP A 233 0.64 1.03 -6.90
C TRP A 233 0.32 -0.44 -7.24
N GLY A 234 1.34 -1.32 -7.33
CA GLY A 234 1.16 -2.74 -7.65
C GLY A 234 0.45 -3.51 -6.53
N CYS A 235 0.61 -3.06 -5.28
CA CYS A 235 -0.12 -3.57 -4.12
C CYS A 235 -1.51 -2.96 -3.93
N ALA A 236 -1.86 -1.93 -4.69
CA ALA A 236 -3.12 -1.23 -4.49
C ALA A 236 -4.30 -2.10 -4.92
N THR A 237 -5.39 -2.06 -4.13
CA THR A 237 -6.57 -2.88 -4.41
C THR A 237 -7.81 -2.27 -3.78
N PHE A 238 -8.97 -2.63 -4.32
CA PHE A 238 -10.24 -2.34 -3.65
C PHE A 238 -10.47 -3.27 -2.47
N VAL A 239 -10.75 -2.67 -1.33
CA VAL A 239 -11.02 -3.36 -0.06
C VAL A 239 -12.20 -2.70 0.65
N PRO A 240 -12.85 -3.40 1.60
CA PRO A 240 -13.84 -2.77 2.47
C PRO A 240 -13.26 -1.55 3.19
N ILE A 241 -14.07 -0.51 3.42
CA ILE A 241 -13.61 0.72 4.10
C ILE A 241 -12.94 0.42 5.44
N SER A 242 -13.45 -0.57 6.19
CA SER A 242 -12.87 -1.05 7.45
C SER A 242 -11.39 -1.45 7.35
N LYS A 243 -10.94 -1.86 6.15
CA LYS A 243 -9.54 -2.15 5.86
C LYS A 243 -8.81 -0.94 5.27
N ALA A 244 -9.45 -0.21 4.34
CA ALA A 244 -8.82 0.93 3.66
C ALA A 244 -8.39 2.04 4.64
N ALA A 245 -9.11 2.21 5.74
CA ALA A 245 -8.78 3.15 6.81
C ALA A 245 -7.83 2.58 7.88
N GLY A 246 -7.20 1.42 7.61
CA GLY A 246 -6.22 0.82 8.50
C GLY A 246 -4.96 1.68 8.65
N LEU A 247 -4.16 1.35 9.66
CA LEU A 247 -2.89 2.02 9.93
C LEU A 247 -1.87 1.73 8.82
N PRO A 248 -1.17 2.77 8.29
CA PRO A 248 0.02 2.61 7.48
C PRO A 248 1.06 1.67 8.13
N ARG A 249 1.76 0.89 7.30
CA ARG A 249 2.69 -0.16 7.78
C ARG A 249 3.81 0.36 8.67
N PHE A 250 4.32 1.55 8.36
CA PHE A 250 5.40 2.15 9.16
C PHE A 250 4.96 2.61 10.55
N LEU A 251 3.65 2.64 10.81
CA LEU A 251 3.08 2.85 12.14
C LEU A 251 2.92 1.54 12.92
N TRP A 252 3.42 0.41 12.40
CA TRP A 252 3.43 -0.86 13.10
C TRP A 252 4.73 -1.02 13.90
N SER A 253 4.70 -1.82 14.96
CA SER A 253 5.84 -2.01 15.85
C SER A 253 6.96 -2.84 15.20
N SER A 254 6.61 -3.64 14.20
CA SER A 254 7.54 -4.44 13.42
C SER A 254 6.92 -4.86 12.10
N ASP A 255 7.72 -4.87 11.02
CA ASP A 255 7.30 -5.44 9.74
C ASP A 255 7.13 -6.98 9.81
N THR A 256 7.81 -7.63 10.76
CA THR A 256 7.89 -9.09 10.83
C THR A 256 7.12 -9.69 12.00
N ASP A 257 7.06 -9.03 13.14
CA ASP A 257 6.33 -9.52 14.32
C ASP A 257 5.54 -8.41 15.00
N PRO A 258 4.56 -7.79 14.31
CA PRO A 258 3.81 -6.64 14.81
C PRO A 258 2.89 -6.97 15.99
N ALA A 259 2.72 -8.24 16.38
CA ALA A 259 1.98 -8.64 17.58
C ALA A 259 2.90 -9.02 18.75
N GLY A 260 4.14 -9.45 18.47
CA GLY A 260 5.11 -9.86 19.49
C GLY A 260 6.03 -8.74 19.98
N VAL A 261 6.26 -7.72 19.14
CA VAL A 261 7.17 -6.59 19.44
C VAL A 261 6.36 -5.38 19.89
N ALA A 262 6.68 -4.82 21.05
CA ALA A 262 6.05 -3.61 21.54
C ALA A 262 6.52 -2.36 20.75
N PRO A 263 5.62 -1.40 20.45
CA PRO A 263 6.01 -0.14 19.81
C PRO A 263 6.90 0.72 20.72
N SER A 264 7.80 1.50 20.12
CA SER A 264 8.61 2.49 20.83
C SER A 264 7.74 3.65 21.34
N GLN A 265 8.24 4.43 22.30
CA GLN A 265 7.51 5.62 22.79
C GLN A 265 7.31 6.67 21.68
N SER A 266 8.27 6.82 20.77
CA SER A 266 8.13 7.70 19.60
C SER A 266 7.04 7.21 18.66
N LEU A 267 7.04 5.91 18.36
CA LEU A 267 6.02 5.29 17.51
C LEU A 267 4.61 5.39 18.12
N LEU A 268 4.48 5.22 19.44
CA LEU A 268 3.20 5.42 20.13
C LEU A 268 2.67 6.84 19.98
N LYS A 269 3.55 7.86 20.02
CA LYS A 269 3.16 9.26 19.76
C LYS A 269 2.72 9.47 18.32
N ASP A 270 3.40 8.83 17.37
CA ASP A 270 3.04 8.94 15.95
C ASP A 270 1.69 8.29 15.65
N ILE A 271 1.43 7.11 16.21
CA ILE A 271 0.15 6.42 16.09
C ILE A 271 -0.97 7.33 16.61
N ARG A 272 -0.79 7.95 17.79
CA ARG A 272 -1.79 8.86 18.35
C ARG A 272 -2.01 10.09 17.49
N ALA A 273 -0.94 10.75 17.06
CA ALA A 273 -1.06 11.93 16.20
C ALA A 273 -1.80 11.60 14.89
N TYR A 274 -1.50 10.45 14.29
CA TYR A 274 -2.17 9.96 13.10
C TYR A 274 -3.67 9.70 13.33
N ILE A 275 -4.03 9.05 14.45
CA ILE A 275 -5.45 8.78 14.81
C ILE A 275 -6.20 10.07 15.10
N ALA A 276 -5.58 10.97 15.88
CA ALA A 276 -6.18 12.24 16.29
C ALA A 276 -6.62 13.09 15.09
N TYR A 277 -5.91 12.99 13.96
CA TYR A 277 -6.34 13.60 12.70
C TYR A 277 -7.77 13.16 12.34
N PHE A 278 -8.06 11.86 12.27
CA PHE A 278 -9.39 11.37 11.90
C PHE A 278 -10.47 11.74 12.91
N SER A 279 -10.15 11.71 14.21
CA SER A 279 -11.07 12.12 15.27
C SER A 279 -11.42 13.61 15.22
N SER A 280 -10.51 14.44 14.72
CA SER A 280 -10.72 15.89 14.59
C SER A 280 -11.58 16.29 13.36
N GLN A 281 -11.71 15.38 12.39
CA GLN A 281 -12.43 15.66 11.14
C GLN A 281 -13.92 15.38 11.26
N THR A 282 -14.74 16.25 10.67
CA THR A 282 -16.17 15.96 10.46
C THR A 282 -16.31 15.03 9.25
N LEU A 283 -16.25 13.73 9.51
CA LEU A 283 -16.38 12.72 8.46
C LEU A 283 -17.87 12.46 8.11
N PRO A 284 -18.21 12.26 6.82
CA PRO A 284 -19.52 11.74 6.44
C PRO A 284 -19.85 10.47 7.22
N MET A 285 -21.12 10.19 7.54
CA MET A 285 -21.52 9.01 8.34
C MET A 285 -21.01 7.67 7.76
N ALA A 286 -20.85 7.57 6.44
CA ALA A 286 -20.27 6.39 5.78
C ALA A 286 -18.76 6.21 6.02
N LEU A 287 -18.09 7.22 6.56
CA LEU A 287 -16.69 7.26 6.96
C LEU A 287 -16.53 7.60 8.45
N SER A 288 -17.64 7.83 9.16
CA SER A 288 -17.61 7.94 10.62
C SER A 288 -17.31 6.55 11.13
N MET A 289 -16.06 6.36 11.53
CA MET A 289 -15.52 5.10 11.97
C MET A 289 -15.50 5.19 13.51
N PRO A 290 -16.59 4.82 14.22
CA PRO A 290 -16.68 4.97 15.68
C PRO A 290 -15.58 4.23 16.45
N HIS A 291 -14.91 3.29 15.78
CA HIS A 291 -13.76 2.51 16.27
C HIS A 291 -12.40 3.23 16.13
N LEU A 292 -12.32 4.41 15.52
CA LEU A 292 -11.09 5.24 15.52
C LEU A 292 -10.90 6.02 16.84
N ASN A 293 -11.79 5.86 17.81
CA ASN A 293 -11.76 6.63 19.06
C ASN A 293 -10.91 6.01 20.18
N ASN A 294 -10.34 4.81 19.96
CA ASN A 294 -9.49 4.13 20.93
C ASN A 294 -8.25 3.56 20.23
N THR A 295 -7.07 3.92 20.73
CA THR A 295 -5.78 3.56 20.11
C THR A 295 -5.52 2.05 20.13
N GLU A 296 -5.83 1.38 21.25
CA GLU A 296 -5.68 -0.07 21.41
C GLU A 296 -6.60 -0.84 20.47
N ASP A 297 -7.89 -0.48 20.46
CA ASP A 297 -8.90 -1.14 19.64
C ASP A 297 -8.54 -1.02 18.16
N MET A 298 -8.15 0.18 17.72
CA MET A 298 -7.78 0.42 16.33
C MET A 298 -6.50 -0.36 15.94
N TYR A 299 -5.48 -0.41 16.79
CA TYR A 299 -4.25 -1.13 16.50
C TYR A 299 -4.50 -2.64 16.37
N PHE A 300 -5.19 -3.24 17.35
CA PHE A 300 -5.56 -4.66 17.32
C PHE A 300 -6.46 -4.99 16.11
N ARG A 301 -7.46 -4.14 15.84
CA ARG A 301 -8.35 -4.25 14.68
C ARG A 301 -7.58 -4.24 13.38
N ASN A 302 -6.64 -3.31 13.23
CA ASN A 302 -5.80 -3.20 12.04
C ASN A 302 -5.03 -4.51 11.79
N LEU A 303 -4.35 -5.04 12.82
CA LEU A 303 -3.59 -6.29 12.70
C LEU A 303 -4.51 -7.50 12.44
N CYS A 304 -5.68 -7.56 13.06
CA CYS A 304 -6.67 -8.60 12.80
C CYS A 304 -7.14 -8.60 11.35
N LEU A 305 -7.51 -7.44 10.79
CA LEU A 305 -7.94 -7.35 9.40
C LEU A 305 -6.77 -7.57 8.43
N GLU A 306 -5.57 -7.10 8.75
CA GLU A 306 -4.37 -7.32 7.94
C GLU A 306 -3.94 -8.78 7.91
N SER A 307 -4.13 -9.55 8.98
CA SER A 307 -3.82 -10.98 9.03
C SER A 307 -4.55 -11.80 7.95
N THR A 308 -5.66 -11.26 7.39
CA THR A 308 -6.37 -11.90 6.28
C THR A 308 -5.64 -11.77 4.94
N SER A 309 -4.80 -10.73 4.79
CA SER A 309 -3.98 -10.45 3.60
C SER A 309 -2.53 -10.92 3.78
N SER A 310 -1.92 -10.67 4.93
CA SER A 310 -0.52 -10.96 5.21
C SER A 310 -0.33 -12.28 5.97
N LYS A 311 0.41 -13.22 5.37
CA LYS A 311 0.82 -14.48 6.01
C LYS A 311 1.64 -14.23 7.28
N GLN A 312 2.55 -13.26 7.20
CA GLN A 312 3.44 -12.92 8.30
C GLN A 312 2.67 -12.36 9.51
N VAL A 313 1.71 -11.47 9.26
CA VAL A 313 0.85 -10.92 10.33
C VAL A 313 -0.02 -12.01 10.94
N HIS A 314 -0.53 -12.96 10.14
CA HIS A 314 -1.29 -14.10 10.67
C HIS A 314 -0.42 -14.95 11.61
N VAL A 315 0.80 -15.32 11.19
CA VAL A 315 1.74 -16.07 12.04
C VAL A 315 2.07 -15.32 13.32
N SER A 316 2.31 -14.01 13.22
CA SER A 316 2.60 -13.14 14.38
C SER A 316 1.42 -13.12 15.37
N MET A 317 0.20 -12.85 14.89
CA MET A 317 -1.01 -12.81 15.72
C MET A 317 -1.33 -14.17 16.34
N ALA A 318 -1.21 -15.26 15.58
CA ALA A 318 -1.44 -16.62 16.07
C ALA A 318 -0.44 -16.99 17.17
N ARG A 319 0.86 -16.70 16.98
CA ARG A 319 1.90 -16.92 17.98
C ARG A 319 1.66 -16.14 19.27
N ALA A 320 1.13 -14.91 19.15
CA ALA A 320 0.75 -14.09 20.29
C ALA A 320 -0.59 -14.51 20.94
N GLY A 321 -1.22 -15.60 20.46
CA GLY A 321 -2.50 -16.08 20.97
C GLY A 321 -3.64 -15.10 20.72
N TRP A 322 -3.57 -14.33 19.63
CA TRP A 322 -4.52 -13.29 19.24
C TRP A 322 -4.72 -12.21 20.31
N LYS A 323 -3.63 -11.83 20.97
CA LYS A 323 -3.56 -10.74 21.96
C LYS A 323 -2.33 -9.89 21.68
N LEU A 324 -2.37 -8.64 22.12
CA LEU A 324 -1.20 -7.78 22.13
C LEU A 324 -0.66 -7.76 23.56
N PRO A 325 0.54 -8.31 23.83
CA PRO A 325 1.09 -8.37 25.20
C PRO A 325 1.40 -6.98 25.77
N TYR A 326 1.41 -5.94 24.93
CA TYR A 326 1.61 -4.54 25.27
C TYR A 326 0.34 -3.71 25.11
N SER A 327 -0.85 -4.33 25.14
CA SER A 327 -2.14 -3.64 25.06
C SER A 327 -2.26 -2.49 26.07
N GLU A 328 -1.73 -2.66 27.28
CA GLU A 328 -1.73 -1.62 28.31
C GLU A 328 -0.90 -0.39 27.92
N LEU A 329 0.20 -0.54 27.16
CA LEU A 329 0.98 0.60 26.65
C LEU A 329 0.20 1.43 25.61
N LEU A 330 -0.77 0.81 24.95
CA LEU A 330 -1.71 1.48 24.04
C LEU A 330 -2.84 2.18 24.80
N LYS A 331 -3.10 1.81 26.06
CA LYS A 331 -4.10 2.43 26.96
C LYS A 331 -3.52 3.57 27.81
N ASP A 332 -2.41 3.33 28.54
CA ASP A 332 -1.74 4.30 29.42
C ASP A 332 -1.26 5.56 28.66
N ALA A 333 -1.18 5.40 27.35
CA ALA A 333 -1.06 6.42 26.33
C ALA A 333 -2.06 7.59 26.40
N GLU A 334 -3.29 7.32 26.88
CA GLU A 334 -4.43 8.24 26.84
C GLU A 334 -4.56 9.04 28.15
N ASP A 335 -3.93 8.60 29.25
CA ASP A 335 -4.11 9.16 30.61
C ASP A 335 -3.05 10.23 31.02
N HIS A 336 -2.23 10.70 30.09
CA HIS A 336 -1.11 11.63 30.37
C HIS A 336 -1.10 12.91 29.50
N GLU A 337 -2.26 13.35 29.00
CA GLU A 337 -2.44 14.72 28.48
C GLU A 337 -3.06 15.67 29.50
#